data_AF-A0A2N1R9H0-F1
#
_entry.id   AF-A0A2N1R9H0-F1
#
_cell.length_a   1.000
_cell.length_b   1.000
_cell.length_c   1.000
_cell.angle_alpha   90.00
_cell.angle_beta   90.00
_cell.angle_gamma   90.00
#
_symmetry.space_group_name_H-M   'P 1'
#
loop_
_entity.id
_entity.type
_entity.pdbx_description
1 polymer ?
#
loop_
_entity_poly.entity_id
_entity_poly.type
_entity_poly.pdbx_seq_one_letter_code
_entity_poly.pdbx_strand_id
1 'polypeptide(L)'
;MSFSRKFSAEALSIAGGLVIIGFLLRLSYDAAIVAAAVACFIIGAVFRPRRLVGWIPALVVSLTWIAISGDMYAGYNVFKLHILGITAFPIIAWPTALAFAYLYLVPLVQAKPWPRRWLYLAAVYSVGIIAAEWLGYHLLGVHLEAGKAYPGWPILDIFHCPWWMQLAYFANGTVFMGMASWMERKQDHHAPTRTAGAWWRQMKGGSETVTGS
;
A
#
# COMPACT_ATOMS: atom_id res chain seq x y z
N MET A 1 16.75 -21.26 -5.08
CA MET A 1 17.36 -19.94 -4.81
C MET A 1 17.28 -19.65 -3.31
N SER A 2 18.37 -19.25 -2.65
CA SER A 2 18.34 -18.97 -1.20
C SER A 2 17.43 -17.77 -0.90
N PHE A 3 16.82 -17.76 0.29
CA PHE A 3 15.92 -16.69 0.73
C PHE A 3 16.56 -15.30 0.59
N SER A 4 17.83 -15.17 0.97
CA SER A 4 18.61 -13.94 0.82
C SER A 4 18.69 -13.46 -0.65
N ARG A 5 19.00 -14.35 -1.61
CA ARG A 5 19.06 -13.97 -3.04
C ARG A 5 17.71 -13.51 -3.57
N LYS A 6 16.62 -14.14 -3.15
CA LYS A 6 15.25 -13.73 -3.55
C LYS A 6 14.90 -12.36 -3.01
N PHE A 7 15.20 -12.11 -1.74
CA PHE A 7 14.96 -10.80 -1.12
C PHE A 7 15.78 -9.70 -1.79
N SER A 8 17.07 -9.92 -2.04
CA SER A 8 17.93 -8.95 -2.72
C SER A 8 17.45 -8.65 -4.15
N ALA A 9 17.03 -9.67 -4.91
CA ALA A 9 16.50 -9.48 -6.25
C ALA A 9 15.16 -8.70 -6.24
N GLU A 10 14.28 -8.96 -5.27
CA GLU A 10 13.04 -8.21 -5.08
C GLU A 10 13.33 -6.73 -4.76
N ALA A 11 14.22 -6.46 -3.80
CA ALA A 11 14.61 -5.11 -3.42
C ALA A 11 15.24 -4.33 -4.59
N LEU A 12 16.15 -4.96 -5.35
CA LEU A 12 16.74 -4.37 -6.54
C LEU A 12 15.70 -4.07 -7.62
N SER A 13 14.71 -4.94 -7.81
CA SER A 13 13.63 -4.73 -8.78
C SER A 13 12.74 -3.55 -8.37
N ILE A 14 12.44 -3.40 -7.08
CA ILE A 14 11.69 -2.26 -6.55
C ILE A 14 12.49 -0.97 -6.76
N ALA A 15 13.77 -0.95 -6.38
CA ALA A 15 14.63 0.22 -6.54
C ALA A 15 14.76 0.63 -8.02
N GLY A 16 15.00 -0.33 -8.92
CA GLY A 16 15.03 -0.08 -10.36
C GLY A 16 13.71 0.46 -10.90
N GLY A 17 12.57 -0.09 -10.45
CA GLY A 17 11.24 0.40 -10.78
C GLY A 17 11.03 1.86 -10.35
N LEU A 18 11.44 2.22 -9.13
CA LEU A 18 11.35 3.59 -8.61
C LEU A 18 12.20 4.58 -9.44
N VAL A 19 13.39 4.18 -9.87
CA VAL A 19 14.25 5.00 -10.75
C VAL A 19 13.56 5.25 -12.10
N ILE A 20 12.99 4.21 -12.70
CA ILE A 20 12.26 4.32 -13.97
C ILE A 20 11.05 5.25 -13.82
N ILE A 21 10.26 5.08 -12.76
CA ILE A 21 9.10 5.94 -12.47
C ILE A 21 9.55 7.40 -12.28
N GLY A 22 10.62 7.63 -11.51
CA GLY A 22 11.19 8.96 -11.29
C GLY A 22 11.66 9.64 -12.58
N PHE A 23 12.26 8.88 -13.50
CA PHE A 23 12.60 9.37 -14.83
C PHE A 23 11.35 9.70 -15.65
N LEU A 24 10.35 8.80 -15.66
CA LEU A 24 9.09 9.00 -16.39
C LEU A 24 8.29 10.20 -15.89
N LEU A 25 8.34 10.54 -14.60
CA LEU A 25 7.69 11.74 -14.06
C LEU A 25 8.17 13.03 -14.73
N ARG A 26 9.41 13.07 -15.24
CA ARG A 26 9.93 14.21 -16.02
C ARG A 26 9.39 14.28 -17.44
N LEU A 27 8.89 13.17 -17.98
CA LEU A 27 8.40 13.06 -19.34
C LEU A 27 6.86 13.11 -19.40
N SER A 28 6.19 12.32 -18.56
CA SER A 28 4.73 12.18 -18.52
C SER A 28 4.29 11.54 -17.20
N TYR A 29 3.41 12.23 -16.47
CA TYR A 29 2.79 11.72 -15.25
C TYR A 29 1.91 10.49 -15.53
N ASP A 30 1.20 10.49 -16.67
CA ASP A 30 0.40 9.34 -17.11
C ASP A 30 1.29 8.10 -17.34
N ALA A 31 2.44 8.26 -18.01
CA ALA A 31 3.38 7.17 -18.22
C ALA A 31 3.97 6.66 -16.90
N ALA A 32 4.32 7.56 -15.98
CA ALA A 32 4.84 7.21 -14.67
C ALA A 32 3.84 6.38 -13.84
N ILE A 33 2.56 6.78 -13.78
CA ILE A 33 1.57 6.05 -12.98
C ILE A 33 1.23 4.69 -13.58
N VAL A 34 1.14 4.59 -14.91
CA VAL A 34 0.96 3.31 -15.61
C VAL A 34 2.17 2.39 -15.35
N ALA A 35 3.38 2.91 -15.47
CA ALA A 35 4.60 2.16 -15.19
C ALA A 35 4.66 1.69 -13.74
N ALA A 36 4.22 2.51 -12.77
CA ALA A 36 4.14 2.12 -11.37
C ALA A 36 3.17 0.96 -11.14
N ALA A 37 1.99 0.99 -11.77
CA ALA A 37 1.01 -0.10 -11.69
C ALA A 37 1.55 -1.41 -12.30
N VAL A 38 2.13 -1.33 -13.50
CA VAL A 38 2.73 -2.48 -14.19
C VAL A 38 3.89 -3.06 -13.38
N ALA A 39 4.80 -2.22 -12.88
CA ALA A 39 5.92 -2.66 -12.04
C ALA A 39 5.43 -3.32 -10.76
N CYS A 40 4.46 -2.73 -10.06
CA CYS A 40 3.85 -3.31 -8.86
C CYS A 40 3.27 -4.70 -9.14
N PHE A 41 2.53 -4.85 -10.25
CA PHE A 41 1.95 -6.12 -10.66
C PHE A 41 3.02 -7.17 -11.00
N ILE A 42 3.99 -6.83 -11.86
CA ILE A 42 5.06 -7.75 -12.29
C ILE A 42 5.92 -8.19 -11.09
N ILE A 43 6.35 -7.25 -10.25
CA ILE A 43 7.15 -7.59 -9.05
C ILE A 43 6.31 -8.47 -8.12
N GLY A 44 5.04 -8.13 -7.90
CA GLY A 44 4.11 -8.97 -7.13
C GLY A 44 3.98 -10.38 -7.71
N ALA A 45 3.85 -10.53 -9.03
CA ALA A 45 3.71 -11.81 -9.71
C ALA A 45 4.97 -12.67 -9.61
N VAL A 46 6.15 -12.08 -9.77
CA VAL A 46 7.44 -12.78 -9.73
C VAL A 46 7.81 -13.18 -8.31
N PHE A 47 7.70 -12.26 -7.35
CA PHE A 47 8.24 -12.48 -6.00
C PHE A 47 7.18 -12.96 -5.00
N ARG A 48 5.91 -12.57 -5.17
CA ARG A 48 4.82 -12.80 -4.20
C ARG A 48 3.49 -13.23 -4.87
N PRO A 49 3.48 -14.23 -5.78
CA PRO A 49 2.30 -14.55 -6.60
C PRO A 49 1.04 -14.84 -5.79
N ARG A 50 1.17 -15.50 -4.62
CA ARG A 50 0.04 -15.80 -3.73
C ARG A 50 -0.66 -14.56 -3.17
N ARG A 51 0.04 -13.42 -3.10
CA ARG A 51 -0.49 -12.16 -2.61
C ARG A 51 -1.09 -11.28 -3.71
N LEU A 52 -1.06 -11.71 -4.97
CA LEU A 52 -1.77 -10.99 -6.04
C LEU A 52 -3.28 -10.95 -5.82
N VAL A 53 -3.84 -11.86 -5.02
CA VAL A 53 -5.25 -11.81 -4.60
C VAL A 53 -5.66 -10.48 -3.97
N GLY A 54 -4.71 -9.72 -3.38
CA GLY A 54 -4.96 -8.39 -2.84
C GLY A 54 -5.39 -7.34 -3.86
N TRP A 55 -5.14 -7.57 -5.16
CA TRP A 55 -5.64 -6.70 -6.23
C TRP A 55 -7.17 -6.71 -6.31
N ILE A 56 -7.82 -7.83 -5.96
CA ILE A 56 -9.28 -7.94 -6.02
C ILE A 56 -9.95 -6.94 -5.06
N PRO A 57 -9.72 -6.96 -3.74
CA PRO A 57 -10.31 -5.97 -2.85
C PRO A 57 -9.81 -4.55 -3.15
N ALA A 58 -8.58 -4.38 -3.63
CA ALA A 58 -8.05 -3.07 -4.02
C ALA A 58 -8.88 -2.45 -5.17
N LEU A 59 -9.15 -3.23 -6.23
CA LEU A 59 -9.98 -2.82 -7.35
C LEU A 59 -11.43 -2.58 -6.93
N VAL A 60 -12.03 -3.48 -6.13
CA VAL A 60 -13.41 -3.32 -5.66
C VAL A 60 -13.57 -2.01 -4.88
N VAL A 61 -12.73 -1.77 -3.87
CA VAL A 61 -12.79 -0.53 -3.06
C VAL A 61 -12.58 0.70 -3.93
N SER A 62 -11.56 0.68 -4.80
CA SER A 62 -11.22 1.83 -5.64
C SER A 62 -12.32 2.16 -6.65
N LEU A 63 -12.84 1.16 -7.35
CA LEU A 63 -13.88 1.35 -8.36
C LEU A 63 -15.21 1.76 -7.74
N THR A 64 -15.59 1.18 -6.60
CA THR A 64 -16.78 1.62 -5.84
C THR A 64 -16.63 3.08 -5.46
N TRP A 65 -15.47 3.49 -4.97
CA TRP A 65 -15.23 4.86 -4.58
C TRP A 65 -15.27 5.85 -5.75
N ILE A 66 -14.62 5.51 -6.86
CA ILE A 66 -14.61 6.34 -8.07
C ILE A 66 -16.03 6.49 -8.62
N ALA A 67 -16.83 5.42 -8.60
CA ALA A 67 -18.23 5.47 -8.99
C ALA A 67 -19.08 6.39 -8.10
N ILE A 68 -18.84 6.40 -6.78
CA ILE A 68 -19.54 7.29 -5.84
C ILE A 68 -19.09 8.75 -5.98
N SER A 69 -17.81 8.97 -6.26
CA SER A 69 -17.21 10.31 -6.32
C SER A 69 -17.60 11.09 -7.57
N GLY A 70 -18.04 10.39 -8.62
CA GLY A 70 -18.46 10.99 -9.89
C GLY A 70 -17.38 11.89 -10.49
N ASP A 71 -17.82 13.06 -10.99
CA ASP A 71 -16.97 14.01 -11.72
C ASP A 71 -16.00 14.80 -10.83
N MET A 72 -15.97 14.56 -9.51
CA MET A 72 -14.99 15.20 -8.62
C MET A 72 -13.55 14.88 -9.05
N TYR A 73 -13.32 13.76 -9.73
CA TYR A 73 -12.02 13.36 -10.29
C TYR A 73 -11.84 13.69 -11.79
N ALA A 74 -12.72 14.51 -12.36
CA ALA A 74 -12.71 14.81 -13.79
C ALA A 74 -11.43 15.54 -14.24
N GLY A 75 -10.75 16.27 -13.35
CA GLY A 75 -9.57 17.05 -13.72
C GLY A 75 -8.46 17.09 -12.67
N TYR A 76 -7.34 16.43 -12.98
CA TYR A 76 -6.04 16.74 -12.39
C TYR A 76 -5.20 17.56 -13.38
N ASN A 77 -4.42 18.50 -12.87
CA ASN A 77 -3.68 19.47 -13.69
C ASN A 77 -2.55 18.84 -14.55
N VAL A 78 -1.90 17.79 -14.06
CA VAL A 78 -0.72 17.17 -14.71
C VAL A 78 -1.03 15.89 -15.49
N PHE A 79 -2.19 15.28 -15.27
CA PHE A 79 -2.60 14.03 -15.93
C PHE A 79 -3.52 14.33 -17.10
N LYS A 80 -3.22 13.73 -18.26
CA LYS A 80 -3.92 14.00 -19.52
C LYS A 80 -4.73 12.81 -20.01
N LEU A 81 -4.48 11.62 -19.47
CA LEU A 81 -5.22 10.43 -19.84
C LEU A 81 -6.59 10.44 -19.16
N HIS A 82 -7.66 10.34 -19.94
CA HIS A 82 -9.03 10.24 -19.44
C HIS A 82 -9.68 8.92 -19.86
N ILE A 83 -10.50 8.36 -18.98
CA ILE A 83 -11.30 7.16 -19.21
C ILE A 83 -12.74 7.51 -18.79
N LEU A 84 -13.67 7.47 -19.75
CA LEU A 84 -15.09 7.80 -19.51
C LEU A 84 -15.31 9.17 -18.85
N GLY A 85 -14.52 10.19 -19.23
CA GLY A 85 -14.62 11.54 -18.69
C GLY A 85 -13.90 11.77 -17.35
N ILE A 86 -13.40 10.72 -16.70
CA ILE A 86 -12.64 10.80 -15.45
C ILE A 86 -11.14 10.69 -15.77
N THR A 87 -10.30 11.42 -15.04
CA THR A 87 -8.84 11.27 -15.16
C THR A 87 -8.45 9.82 -14.83
N ALA A 88 -7.58 9.20 -15.63
CA ALA A 88 -7.14 7.82 -15.40
C ALA A 88 -6.31 7.67 -14.12
N PHE A 89 -5.72 8.75 -13.61
CA PHE A 89 -4.90 8.76 -12.40
C PHE A 89 -5.54 8.04 -11.21
N PRO A 90 -6.70 8.46 -10.67
CA PRO A 90 -7.33 7.76 -9.53
C PRO A 90 -7.70 6.31 -9.84
N ILE A 91 -8.09 5.99 -11.09
CA ILE A 91 -8.44 4.63 -11.52
C ILE A 91 -7.22 3.70 -11.39
N ILE A 92 -6.02 4.21 -11.61
CA ILE A 92 -4.77 3.43 -11.58
C ILE A 92 -4.09 3.53 -10.21
N ALA A 93 -3.98 4.74 -9.66
CA ALA A 93 -3.22 5.03 -8.45
C ALA A 93 -3.83 4.35 -7.21
N TRP A 94 -5.14 4.45 -7.03
CA TRP A 94 -5.84 3.86 -5.88
C TRP A 94 -5.64 2.35 -5.76
N PRO A 95 -6.00 1.53 -6.77
CA PRO A 95 -5.83 0.09 -6.65
C PRO A 95 -4.35 -0.30 -6.58
N THR A 96 -3.46 0.43 -7.26
CA THR A 96 -2.01 0.16 -7.22
C THR A 96 -1.44 0.38 -5.81
N ALA A 97 -1.78 1.50 -5.17
CA ALA A 97 -1.30 1.82 -3.82
C ALA A 97 -1.83 0.84 -2.77
N LEU A 98 -3.11 0.49 -2.85
CA LEU A 98 -3.72 -0.50 -1.95
C LEU A 98 -3.12 -1.90 -2.17
N ALA A 99 -2.97 -2.34 -3.42
CA ALA A 99 -2.33 -3.62 -3.73
C ALA A 99 -0.87 -3.65 -3.25
N PHE A 100 -0.11 -2.57 -3.45
CA PHE A 100 1.25 -2.42 -2.92
C PHE A 100 1.28 -2.56 -1.40
N ALA A 101 0.36 -1.91 -0.69
CA ALA A 101 0.24 -2.05 0.76
C ALA A 101 -0.06 -3.51 1.17
N TYR A 102 -0.90 -4.24 0.44
CA TYR A 102 -1.13 -5.66 0.74
C TYR A 102 0.10 -6.55 0.49
N LEU A 103 0.88 -6.25 -0.55
CA LEU A 103 2.11 -6.99 -0.88
C LEU A 103 3.19 -6.78 0.19
N TYR A 104 3.37 -5.54 0.65
CA TYR A 104 4.54 -5.12 1.42
C TYR A 104 4.25 -4.63 2.83
N LEU A 105 3.18 -3.87 3.05
CA LEU A 105 2.88 -3.30 4.37
C LEU A 105 2.16 -4.31 5.29
N VAL A 106 1.11 -4.96 4.80
CA VAL A 106 0.30 -5.91 5.57
C VAL A 106 1.10 -7.04 6.24
N PRO A 107 2.12 -7.66 5.61
CA PRO A 107 2.93 -8.68 6.26
C PRO A 107 3.88 -8.14 7.36
N LEU A 108 4.15 -6.83 7.41
CA LEU A 108 4.99 -6.23 8.44
C LEU A 108 4.24 -6.04 9.77
N VAL A 109 2.91 -5.93 9.73
CA VAL A 109 2.08 -5.73 10.91
C VAL A 109 1.53 -7.07 11.41
N GLN A 110 2.15 -7.63 12.45
CA GLN A 110 1.80 -8.95 13.03
C GLN A 110 0.93 -8.89 14.29
N ALA A 111 0.17 -7.79 14.48
CA ALA A 111 -0.65 -7.62 15.67
C ALA A 111 -1.82 -8.63 15.75
N LYS A 112 -2.19 -9.03 16.97
CA LYS A 112 -3.37 -9.84 17.28
C LYS A 112 -4.14 -9.18 18.44
N PRO A 113 -5.48 -9.30 18.51
CA PRO A 113 -6.42 -9.95 17.57
C PRO A 113 -6.70 -9.13 16.30
N TRP A 114 -7.54 -9.65 15.39
CA TRP A 114 -7.87 -9.03 14.10
C TRP A 114 -8.26 -7.52 14.19
N PRO A 115 -9.12 -7.07 15.12
CA PRO A 115 -9.46 -5.65 15.22
C PRO A 115 -8.25 -4.76 15.50
N ARG A 116 -7.31 -5.25 16.32
CA ARG A 116 -6.08 -4.52 16.65
C ARG A 116 -5.16 -4.41 15.43
N ARG A 117 -5.02 -5.49 14.65
CA ARG A 117 -4.26 -5.49 13.39
C ARG A 117 -4.86 -4.53 12.38
N TRP A 118 -6.19 -4.55 12.25
CA TRP A 118 -6.91 -3.62 11.39
C TRP A 118 -6.65 -2.16 11.80
N LEU A 119 -6.78 -1.83 13.09
CA LEU A 119 -6.53 -0.47 13.59
C LEU A 119 -5.11 0.01 13.31
N TYR A 120 -4.08 -0.84 13.53
CA TYR A 120 -2.70 -0.47 13.21
C TYR A 120 -2.47 -0.27 11.71
N LEU A 121 -3.02 -1.16 10.87
CA LEU A 121 -2.90 -1.00 9.41
C LEU A 121 -3.62 0.26 8.93
N ALA A 122 -4.81 0.56 9.46
CA ALA A 122 -5.54 1.78 9.15
C ALA A 122 -4.74 3.02 9.58
N ALA A 123 -4.13 3.02 10.77
CA ALA A 123 -3.29 4.12 11.22
C ALA A 123 -2.06 4.34 10.32
N VAL A 124 -1.35 3.25 9.94
CA VAL A 124 -0.19 3.36 9.04
C VAL A 124 -0.64 3.83 7.65
N TYR A 125 -1.77 3.34 7.15
CA TYR A 125 -2.36 3.84 5.91
C TYR A 125 -2.67 5.34 5.98
N SER A 126 -3.30 5.81 7.05
CA SER A 126 -3.66 7.22 7.24
C SER A 126 -2.43 8.13 7.23
N VAL A 127 -1.33 7.71 7.88
CA VAL A 127 -0.06 8.44 7.80
C VAL A 127 0.49 8.40 6.37
N GLY A 128 0.43 7.25 5.71
CA GLY A 128 0.90 7.08 4.34
C GLY A 128 0.16 7.96 3.33
N ILE A 129 -1.18 8.06 3.42
CA ILE A 129 -1.96 8.91 2.51
C ILE A 129 -1.71 10.39 2.76
N ILE A 130 -1.54 10.83 4.02
CA ILE A 130 -1.15 12.20 4.35
C ILE A 130 0.21 12.54 3.72
N ALA A 131 1.20 11.65 3.84
CA ALA A 131 2.52 11.84 3.24
C ALA A 131 2.45 11.85 1.70
N ALA A 132 1.66 10.97 1.10
CA ALA A 132 1.48 10.90 -0.36
C ALA A 132 0.81 12.16 -0.91
N GLU A 133 -0.23 12.67 -0.24
CA GLU A 133 -0.90 13.92 -0.61
C GLU A 133 0.04 15.11 -0.49
N TRP A 134 0.80 15.19 0.60
CA TRP A 134 1.78 16.26 0.78
C TRP A 134 2.86 16.26 -0.30
N LEU A 135 3.43 15.08 -0.61
CA LEU A 135 4.41 14.94 -1.69
C LEU A 135 3.79 15.24 -3.05
N GLY A 136 2.58 14.73 -3.32
CA GLY A 136 1.84 14.98 -4.55
C GLY A 136 1.66 16.48 -4.77
N TYR A 137 1.16 17.18 -3.76
CA TYR A 137 0.82 18.59 -3.83
C TYR A 137 2.06 19.49 -3.89
N HIS A 138 2.94 19.39 -2.88
CA HIS A 138 4.04 20.35 -2.68
C HIS A 138 5.29 20.02 -3.49
N LEU A 139 5.56 18.73 -3.75
CA LEU A 139 6.77 18.31 -4.46
C LEU A 139 6.50 18.03 -5.93
N LEU A 140 5.40 17.34 -6.24
CA LEU A 140 5.07 16.91 -7.60
C LEU A 140 4.09 17.85 -8.31
N GLY A 141 3.54 18.85 -7.63
CA GLY A 141 2.59 19.79 -8.22
C GLY A 141 1.31 19.14 -8.74
N VAL A 142 0.90 17.99 -8.18
CA VAL A 142 -0.34 17.29 -8.50
C VAL A 142 -1.48 17.94 -7.74
N HIS A 143 -2.42 18.54 -8.48
CA HIS A 143 -3.57 19.24 -7.91
C HIS A 143 -4.86 18.76 -8.59
N LEU A 144 -5.91 18.64 -7.79
CA LEU A 144 -7.26 18.50 -8.29
C LEU A 144 -7.79 19.89 -8.65
N GLU A 145 -8.16 20.12 -9.92
CA GLU A 145 -8.58 21.45 -10.37
C GLU A 145 -9.88 21.90 -9.69
N ALA A 146 -10.87 20.99 -9.57
CA ALA A 146 -12.08 21.22 -8.79
C ALA A 146 -11.80 21.47 -7.29
N GLY A 147 -10.65 20.99 -6.83
CA GLY A 147 -10.21 21.10 -5.46
C GLY A 147 -9.85 22.51 -5.02
N LYS A 148 -9.34 23.35 -5.94
CA LYS A 148 -8.87 24.71 -5.63
C LYS A 148 -9.95 25.63 -5.06
N ALA A 149 -11.22 25.29 -5.23
CA ALA A 149 -12.35 25.99 -4.61
C ALA A 149 -12.48 25.73 -3.10
N TYR A 150 -11.82 24.69 -2.59
CA TYR A 150 -11.89 24.26 -1.19
C TYR A 150 -10.58 24.61 -0.47
N PRO A 151 -10.66 25.16 0.76
CA PRO A 151 -9.47 25.37 1.57
C PRO A 151 -8.84 24.02 1.94
N GLY A 152 -7.51 23.98 1.91
CA GLY A 152 -6.75 22.81 2.36
C GLY A 152 -6.74 22.69 3.88
N TRP A 153 -6.16 21.60 4.37
CA TRP A 153 -5.95 21.41 5.80
C TRP A 153 -5.07 22.52 6.40
N PRO A 154 -5.38 22.99 7.62
CA PRO A 154 -4.53 23.95 8.30
C PRO A 154 -3.11 23.35 8.45
N ILE A 155 -2.09 24.18 8.26
CA ILE A 155 -0.66 23.84 8.32
C ILE A 155 -0.13 23.06 7.11
N LEU A 156 -0.79 21.97 6.71
CA LEU A 156 -0.27 21.08 5.67
C LEU A 156 -0.62 21.51 4.25
N ASP A 157 -1.70 22.29 4.07
CA ASP A 157 -2.19 22.75 2.75
C ASP A 157 -2.33 21.58 1.75
N ILE A 158 -3.09 20.57 2.16
CA ILE A 158 -3.42 19.36 1.39
C ILE A 158 -4.92 19.08 1.49
N PHE A 159 -5.41 18.08 0.74
CA PHE A 159 -6.83 17.70 0.74
C PHE A 159 -7.78 18.87 0.40
N HIS A 160 -7.43 19.60 -0.65
CA HIS A 160 -8.30 20.64 -1.24
C HIS A 160 -9.50 19.97 -1.91
N CYS A 161 -10.51 19.59 -1.14
CA CYS A 161 -11.76 18.97 -1.60
C CYS A 161 -12.84 19.05 -0.51
N PRO A 162 -14.13 18.76 -0.83
CA PRO A 162 -15.19 18.71 0.16
C PRO A 162 -14.89 17.75 1.32
N TRP A 163 -15.35 18.07 2.53
CA TRP A 163 -15.08 17.27 3.74
C TRP A 163 -15.45 15.79 3.61
N TRP A 164 -16.51 15.45 2.87
CA TRP A 164 -16.94 14.06 2.67
C TRP A 164 -15.92 13.27 1.83
N MET A 165 -15.27 13.93 0.87
CA MET A 165 -14.24 13.34 0.04
C MET A 165 -12.98 13.12 0.88
N GLN A 166 -12.60 14.10 1.71
CA GLN A 166 -11.50 13.96 2.67
C GLN A 166 -11.70 12.75 3.58
N LEU A 167 -12.90 12.60 4.16
CA LEU A 167 -13.24 11.45 5.00
C LEU A 167 -13.10 10.13 4.24
N ALA A 168 -13.51 10.12 2.97
CA ALA A 168 -13.46 8.92 2.17
C ALA A 168 -12.04 8.50 1.75
N TYR A 169 -11.10 9.44 1.58
CA TYR A 169 -9.67 9.09 1.43
C TYR A 169 -9.22 8.20 2.59
N PHE A 170 -9.64 8.48 3.81
CA PHE A 170 -9.34 7.64 4.98
C PHE A 170 -10.20 6.38 5.04
N ALA A 171 -11.49 6.49 4.72
CA ALA A 171 -12.43 5.37 4.78
C ALA A 171 -12.03 4.25 3.81
N ASN A 172 -11.63 4.59 2.57
CA ASN A 172 -11.24 3.61 1.55
C ASN A 172 -10.10 2.72 2.01
N GLY A 173 -9.00 3.32 2.46
CA GLY A 173 -7.88 2.54 2.98
C GLY A 173 -8.25 1.82 4.26
N THR A 174 -9.04 2.41 5.15
CA THR A 174 -9.51 1.73 6.37
C THR A 174 -10.30 0.47 6.05
N VAL A 175 -11.26 0.53 5.11
CA VAL A 175 -12.04 -0.63 4.66
C VAL A 175 -11.12 -1.67 4.03
N PHE A 176 -10.23 -1.26 3.12
CA PHE A 176 -9.27 -2.16 2.49
C PHE A 176 -8.36 -2.85 3.52
N MET A 177 -7.82 -2.12 4.50
CA MET A 177 -6.98 -2.69 5.57
C MET A 177 -7.75 -3.68 6.45
N GLY A 178 -9.04 -3.46 6.65
CA GLY A 178 -9.94 -4.40 7.33
C GLY A 178 -10.08 -5.71 6.55
N MET A 179 -10.34 -5.61 5.23
CA MET A 179 -10.42 -6.76 4.32
C MET A 179 -9.09 -7.52 4.27
N ALA A 180 -7.98 -6.82 4.10
CA ALA A 180 -6.63 -7.39 4.08
C ALA A 180 -6.29 -8.12 5.38
N SER A 181 -6.55 -7.48 6.53
CA SER A 181 -6.35 -8.09 7.85
C SER A 181 -7.20 -9.35 8.02
N TRP A 182 -8.44 -9.33 7.51
CA TRP A 182 -9.33 -10.49 7.56
C TRP A 182 -8.86 -11.65 6.68
N MET A 183 -8.40 -11.37 5.45
CA MET A 183 -7.88 -12.38 4.52
C MET A 183 -6.66 -13.11 5.12
N GLU A 184 -5.81 -12.38 5.84
CA GLU A 184 -4.59 -12.92 6.43
C GLU A 184 -4.83 -13.65 7.76
N ARG A 185 -6.00 -13.50 8.39
CA ARG A 185 -6.30 -14.10 9.71
C ARG A 185 -6.07 -15.60 9.76
N LYS A 186 -6.35 -16.32 8.67
CA LYS A 186 -6.23 -17.79 8.61
C LYS A 186 -4.77 -18.24 8.56
N GLN A 187 -3.89 -17.43 7.98
CA GLN A 187 -2.46 -17.74 7.93
C GLN A 187 -1.84 -17.67 9.34
N ASP A 188 -2.36 -16.79 10.19
CA ASP A 188 -1.89 -16.59 11.57
C ASP A 188 -2.23 -17.75 12.53
N HIS A 189 -3.19 -18.61 12.17
CA HIS A 189 -3.59 -19.79 12.97
C HIS A 189 -2.78 -21.05 12.64
N HIS A 190 -2.12 -21.09 11.48
CA HIS A 190 -1.33 -22.23 11.03
C HIS A 190 0.17 -22.05 11.21
N ALA A 191 0.64 -20.84 11.55
CA ALA A 191 1.99 -20.70 12.07
C ALA A 191 2.02 -21.43 13.41
N PRO A 192 2.79 -22.55 13.54
CA PRO A 192 3.00 -23.13 14.84
C PRO A 192 3.53 -21.99 15.70
N THR A 193 3.01 -21.86 16.92
CA THR A 193 3.70 -21.19 17.99
C THR A 193 5.04 -21.91 18.14
N ARG A 194 6.02 -21.59 17.28
CA ARG A 194 7.44 -21.74 17.51
C ARG A 194 7.77 -20.73 18.58
N THR A 195 7.20 -21.01 19.74
CA THR A 195 7.74 -20.82 21.07
C THR A 195 9.13 -20.23 20.98
N ALA A 196 9.23 -18.93 21.22
CA ALA A 196 10.45 -18.34 21.76
C ALA A 196 10.99 -19.18 22.95
N GLY A 197 10.11 -19.95 23.62
CA GLY A 197 10.48 -20.94 24.63
C GLY A 197 11.11 -22.27 24.14
N ALA A 198 11.09 -22.63 22.85
CA ALA A 198 11.79 -23.83 22.35
C ALA A 198 13.28 -23.55 22.14
N TRP A 199 13.62 -22.38 21.60
CA TRP A 199 15.01 -21.93 21.50
C TRP A 199 15.64 -21.73 22.89
N TRP A 200 14.87 -21.20 23.84
CA TRP A 200 15.35 -21.03 25.21
C TRP A 200 15.53 -22.34 25.99
N ARG A 201 14.70 -23.36 25.72
CA ARG A 201 14.88 -24.70 26.31
C ARG A 201 16.10 -25.44 25.73
N GLN A 202 16.38 -25.24 24.44
CA GLN A 202 17.56 -25.83 23.81
C GLN A 202 18.87 -25.23 24.35
N MET A 203 18.85 -23.96 24.81
CA MET A 203 20.01 -23.35 25.47
C MET A 203 20.17 -23.71 26.95
N LYS A 204 19.10 -24.08 27.66
CA LYS A 204 19.19 -24.49 29.07
C LYS A 204 19.51 -25.98 29.26
N GLY A 205 19.33 -26.83 28.26
CA GLY A 205 19.56 -28.27 28.36
C GLY A 205 20.97 -28.77 28.02
N GLY A 206 21.94 -27.88 27.80
CA GLY A 206 23.26 -28.22 27.23
C GLY A 206 24.45 -28.34 28.20
N SER A 207 24.26 -28.24 29.52
CA SER A 207 25.38 -28.21 30.48
C SER A 207 25.39 -29.34 31.52
N GLU A 208 24.89 -30.53 31.18
CA GLU A 208 25.23 -31.73 31.94
C GLU A 208 26.43 -32.42 31.28
N THR A 209 27.61 -31.83 31.45
CA THR A 209 28.87 -32.54 31.22
C THR A 209 29.02 -33.60 32.30
N VAL A 210 28.78 -34.83 31.86
CA VAL A 210 29.17 -36.10 32.48
C VAL A 210 30.64 -36.03 32.92
N THR A 211 30.89 -35.86 34.22
CA THR A 211 32.16 -36.25 34.84
C THR A 211 31.95 -37.61 35.49
N GLY A 212 32.32 -38.67 34.77
CA GLY A 212 32.30 -40.04 35.26
C GLY A 212 33.53 -40.79 34.78
N SER A 213 34.27 -41.34 35.76
CA SER A 213 35.46 -42.21 35.74
C SER A 213 36.77 -41.64 35.25
#